data_AF-A0A9E7AQS0-F1
#
_entry.id   AF-A0A9E7AQS0-F1
#
_cell.length_a   1.000
_cell.length_b   1.000
_cell.length_c   1.000
_cell.angle_alpha   90.00
_cell.angle_beta   90.00
_cell.angle_gamma   90.00
#
_symmetry.space_group_name_H-M   'P 1'
#
loop_
_entity.id
_entity.type
_entity.pdbx_description
1 polymer ?
#
loop_
_entity_poly.entity_id
_entity_poly.type
_entity_poly.pdbx_seq_one_letter_code
_entity_poly.pdbx_strand_id
1 'polypeptide(L)'
;MQSLGYRSDMPEVLRKATVILSSSMVEGVHISVQQGAASGCLPVVRNWPGLASLGGPETIYPADWVVDSPRAAAQRILDNTNESGLTKPEVAEQASQWTLANLDAQVTLPLLDQVVLGGSQ
;
A
#
# COMPACT_ATOMS: atom_id res chain seq x y z
N MET A 1 -22.58 -6.86 3.08
CA MET A 1 -21.47 -5.88 3.10
C MET A 1 -21.47 -5.22 4.47
N GLN A 2 -20.36 -5.29 5.22
CA GLN A 2 -20.22 -4.66 6.53
C GLN A 2 -19.47 -3.33 6.37
N SER A 3 -19.96 -2.27 6.99
CA SER A 3 -19.22 -1.01 7.13
C SER A 3 -18.92 -0.79 8.61
N LEU A 4 -17.64 -0.61 8.96
CA LEU A 4 -17.20 -0.40 10.34
C LEU A 4 -17.28 1.06 10.79
N GLY A 5 -17.56 1.99 9.87
CA GLY A 5 -17.55 3.43 10.14
C GLY A 5 -16.16 3.96 10.48
N TYR A 6 -16.12 5.11 11.16
CA TYR A 6 -14.88 5.66 11.71
C TYR A 6 -14.32 4.74 12.81
N ARG A 7 -13.00 4.54 12.80
CA ARG A 7 -12.27 3.70 13.75
C ARG A 7 -11.02 4.44 14.23
N SER A 8 -10.79 4.44 15.54
CA SER A 8 -9.54 4.90 16.15
C SER A 8 -8.55 3.77 16.44
N ASP A 9 -8.99 2.51 16.27
CA ASP A 9 -8.22 1.29 16.48
C ASP A 9 -7.77 0.65 15.15
N MET A 10 -7.41 1.48 14.18
CA MET A 10 -7.01 1.02 12.84
C MET A 10 -5.89 -0.03 12.83
N PRO A 11 -4.87 0.00 13.72
CA PRO A 11 -3.86 -1.06 13.72
C PRO A 11 -4.48 -2.45 13.98
N GLU A 12 -5.57 -2.55 14.73
CA GLU A 12 -6.19 -3.81 15.14
C GLU A 12 -7.10 -4.31 14.02
N VAL A 13 -7.72 -3.38 13.31
CA VAL A 13 -8.48 -3.64 12.09
C VAL A 13 -7.55 -4.15 11.00
N LEU A 14 -6.42 -3.48 10.77
CA LEU A 14 -5.47 -3.82 9.70
C LEU A 14 -4.77 -5.16 9.95
N ARG A 15 -4.42 -5.51 11.19
CA ARG A 15 -3.87 -6.84 11.53
C ARG A 15 -4.84 -8.00 11.26
N LYS A 16 -6.13 -7.72 11.04
CA LYS A 16 -7.16 -8.72 10.69
C LYS A 16 -7.60 -8.61 9.24
N ALA A 17 -7.20 -7.56 8.52
CA ALA A 17 -7.51 -7.38 7.12
C ALA A 17 -6.56 -8.22 6.26
N THR A 18 -7.03 -8.60 5.07
CA THR A 18 -6.25 -9.41 4.13
C THR A 18 -5.80 -8.60 2.93
N VAL A 19 -6.65 -7.69 2.43
CA VAL A 19 -6.40 -6.85 1.26
C VAL A 19 -6.57 -5.39 1.65
N ILE A 20 -5.67 -4.53 1.14
CA ILE A 20 -5.84 -3.07 1.19
C ILE A 20 -5.98 -2.55 -0.25
N LEU A 21 -7.15 -2.01 -0.56
CA LEU A 21 -7.51 -1.56 -1.90
C LEU A 21 -7.58 -0.03 -1.95
N SER A 22 -6.80 0.58 -2.83
CA SER A 22 -6.97 1.98 -3.21
C SER A 22 -7.68 2.07 -4.56
N SER A 23 -8.88 2.65 -4.57
CA SER A 23 -9.66 2.96 -5.78
C SER A 23 -9.64 4.45 -6.15
N SER A 24 -8.80 5.24 -5.46
CA SER A 24 -8.71 6.70 -5.57
C SER A 24 -8.47 7.18 -7.01
N MET A 25 -9.01 8.36 -7.31
CA MET A 25 -8.77 9.05 -8.60
C MET A 25 -7.52 9.94 -8.55
N VAL A 26 -7.33 10.63 -7.43
CA VAL A 26 -6.25 11.58 -7.13
C VAL A 26 -5.87 11.32 -5.68
N GLU A 27 -4.58 11.25 -5.39
CA GLU A 27 -4.08 10.94 -4.05
C GLU A 27 -2.64 11.40 -3.90
N GLY A 28 -2.22 11.84 -2.71
CA GLY A 28 -0.81 12.20 -2.50
C GLY A 28 0.05 10.95 -2.35
N VAL A 29 -0.01 10.37 -1.15
CA VAL A 29 0.80 9.20 -0.78
C VAL A 29 -0.08 7.99 -0.45
N HIS A 30 -1.32 8.18 -0.02
CA HIS A 30 -2.22 7.11 0.46
C HIS A 30 -1.66 6.32 1.65
N ILE A 31 -1.39 6.97 2.78
CA ILE A 31 -0.77 6.37 3.98
C ILE A 31 -1.46 5.07 4.42
N SER A 32 -2.77 4.92 4.25
CA SER A 32 -3.48 3.68 4.58
C SER A 32 -3.04 2.45 3.77
N VAL A 33 -2.55 2.62 2.53
CA VAL A 33 -1.96 1.51 1.74
C VAL A 33 -0.67 1.05 2.41
N GLN A 34 0.19 1.97 2.84
CA GLN A 34 1.43 1.66 3.58
C GLN A 34 1.12 0.94 4.88
N GLN A 35 0.18 1.45 5.67
CA GLN A 35 -0.22 0.84 6.94
C GLN A 35 -0.77 -0.58 6.75
N GLY A 36 -1.57 -0.79 5.70
CA GLY A 36 -2.09 -2.11 5.35
C GLY A 36 -0.98 -3.07 4.93
N ALA A 37 -0.11 -2.66 4.00
CA ALA A 37 1.01 -3.47 3.53
C ALA A 37 1.98 -3.83 4.67
N ALA A 38 2.34 -2.87 5.54
CA ALA A 38 3.13 -3.12 6.74
C ALA A 38 2.47 -4.15 7.68
N SER A 39 1.13 -4.16 7.75
CA SER A 39 0.34 -5.13 8.52
C SER A 39 0.17 -6.50 7.83
N GLY A 40 0.76 -6.70 6.63
CA GLY A 40 0.67 -7.94 5.85
C GLY A 40 -0.53 -8.01 4.91
N CYS A 41 -1.27 -6.92 4.70
CA CYS A 41 -2.32 -6.90 3.68
C CYS A 41 -1.71 -6.95 2.28
N LEU A 42 -2.38 -7.62 1.34
CA LEU A 42 -2.10 -7.51 -0.10
C LEU A 42 -2.45 -6.09 -0.57
N PRO A 43 -1.49 -5.30 -1.04
CA PRO A 43 -1.76 -4.00 -1.64
C PRO A 43 -2.27 -4.15 -3.08
N VAL A 44 -3.34 -3.43 -3.37
CA VAL A 44 -3.94 -3.30 -4.71
C VAL A 44 -4.25 -1.82 -4.93
N VAL A 45 -3.47 -1.17 -5.79
CA VAL A 45 -3.51 0.29 -5.96
C VAL A 45 -3.95 0.60 -7.38
N ARG A 46 -5.08 1.30 -7.53
CA ARG A 46 -5.47 1.82 -8.84
C ARG A 46 -4.37 2.75 -9.36
N ASN A 47 -4.01 2.62 -10.63
CA ASN A 47 -3.20 3.62 -11.32
C ASN A 47 -3.96 4.97 -11.32
N TRP A 48 -3.62 5.87 -10.39
CA TRP A 48 -4.38 7.09 -10.10
C TRP A 48 -4.48 8.00 -11.33
N PRO A 49 -5.65 8.08 -12.00
CA PRO A 49 -5.74 8.74 -13.30
C PRO A 49 -5.40 10.23 -13.24
N GLY A 50 -5.68 10.88 -12.11
CA GLY A 50 -5.40 12.29 -11.91
C GLY A 50 -3.92 12.64 -11.74
N LEU A 51 -3.05 11.65 -11.51
CA LEU A 51 -1.60 11.85 -11.37
C LEU A 51 -0.79 11.03 -12.38
N ALA A 52 -1.44 10.40 -13.35
CA ALA A 52 -0.77 9.57 -14.35
C ALA A 52 0.34 10.33 -15.12
N SER A 53 0.13 11.63 -15.42
CA SER A 53 1.14 12.48 -16.08
C SER A 53 2.37 12.77 -15.22
N LEU A 54 2.29 12.52 -13.91
CA LEU A 54 3.37 12.70 -12.94
C LEU A 54 3.98 11.35 -12.51
N GLY A 55 3.63 10.25 -13.21
CA GLY A 55 4.08 8.88 -12.90
C GLY A 55 3.17 8.12 -11.93
N GLY A 56 2.18 8.79 -11.32
CA GLY A 56 1.16 8.15 -10.50
C GLY A 56 1.71 7.37 -9.30
N PRO A 57 1.00 6.31 -8.84
CA PRO A 57 1.39 5.56 -7.66
C PRO A 57 2.70 4.77 -7.82
N GLU A 58 3.16 4.48 -9.03
CA GLU A 58 4.43 3.77 -9.28
C GLU A 58 5.66 4.60 -8.87
N THR A 59 5.50 5.92 -8.67
CA THR A 59 6.55 6.76 -8.08
C THR A 59 6.77 6.51 -6.60
N ILE A 60 5.84 5.81 -5.95
CA ILE A 60 5.81 5.58 -4.49
C ILE A 60 5.83 4.08 -4.18
N TYR A 61 5.11 3.27 -4.96
CA TYR A 61 4.85 1.86 -4.70
C TYR A 61 5.45 0.96 -5.78
N PRO A 62 5.71 -0.33 -5.46
CA PRO A 62 6.09 -1.32 -6.45
C PRO A 62 5.10 -1.38 -7.60
N ALA A 63 5.61 -1.47 -8.83
CA ALA A 63 4.78 -1.52 -10.02
C ALA A 63 3.80 -2.70 -10.01
N ASP A 64 4.16 -3.82 -9.39
CA ASP A 64 3.27 -4.98 -9.31
C ASP A 64 2.03 -4.72 -8.42
N TRP A 65 2.07 -3.72 -7.54
CA TRP A 65 0.92 -3.34 -6.71
C TRP A 65 -0.11 -2.52 -7.51
N VAL A 66 0.32 -1.92 -8.62
CA VAL A 66 -0.47 -0.99 -9.40
C VAL A 66 -1.30 -1.74 -10.45
N VAL A 67 -2.59 -1.41 -10.53
CA VAL A 67 -3.56 -2.04 -11.44
C VAL A 67 -4.34 -1.00 -12.24
N ASP A 68 -4.49 -1.24 -13.54
CA ASP A 68 -5.13 -0.29 -14.47
C ASP A 68 -6.65 -0.47 -14.59
N SER A 69 -7.22 -1.54 -14.04
CA SER A 69 -8.66 -1.80 -14.16
C SER A 69 -9.23 -2.58 -12.98
N PRO A 70 -10.55 -2.47 -12.71
CA PRO A 70 -11.22 -3.29 -11.71
C PRO A 70 -11.06 -4.80 -11.95
N ARG A 71 -10.98 -5.23 -13.22
CA ARG A 71 -10.74 -6.64 -13.56
C ARG A 71 -9.33 -7.08 -13.17
N ALA A 72 -8.31 -6.27 -13.47
CA ALA A 72 -6.94 -6.54 -13.04
C ALA A 72 -6.81 -6.55 -11.51
N ALA A 73 -7.49 -5.63 -10.83
CA ALA A 73 -7.58 -5.61 -9.37
C ALA A 73 -8.17 -6.91 -8.81
N ALA A 74 -9.32 -7.34 -9.34
CA ALA A 74 -9.96 -8.58 -8.94
C ALA A 74 -9.06 -9.80 -9.20
N GLN A 75 -8.40 -9.85 -10.37
CA GLN A 75 -7.49 -10.94 -10.71
C GLN A 75 -6.30 -11.01 -9.73
N ARG A 76 -5.65 -9.86 -9.44
CA ARG A 76 -4.56 -9.81 -8.45
C ARG A 76 -5.00 -10.32 -7.09
N ILE A 77 -6.20 -9.97 -6.63
CA ILE A 77 -6.76 -10.47 -5.36
C ILE A 77 -6.93 -11.99 -5.42
N LEU A 78 -7.54 -12.52 -6.49
CA LEU A 78 -7.77 -13.97 -6.64
C LEU A 78 -6.46 -14.75 -6.74
N ASP A 79 -5.45 -14.22 -7.43
CA ASP A 79 -4.16 -14.89 -7.61
C ASP A 79 -3.33 -14.95 -6.32
N ASN A 80 -3.56 -14.03 -5.38
CA ASN A 80 -2.73 -13.85 -4.18
C ASN A 80 -3.48 -14.15 -2.87
N THR A 81 -4.71 -14.64 -2.94
CA THR A 81 -5.47 -15.12 -1.79
C THR A 81 -5.73 -16.62 -1.90
N ASN A 82 -5.92 -17.29 -0.77
CA ASN A 82 -6.35 -18.69 -0.73
C ASN A 82 -7.88 -18.80 -0.82
N GLU A 83 -8.41 -20.02 -0.81
CA GLU A 83 -9.86 -20.29 -0.90
C GLU A 83 -10.69 -19.62 0.23
N SER A 84 -10.05 -19.33 1.37
CA SER A 84 -10.66 -18.61 2.50
C SER A 84 -10.55 -17.09 2.38
N GLY A 85 -9.98 -16.56 1.29
CA GLY A 85 -9.78 -15.13 1.05
C GLY A 85 -8.64 -14.50 1.86
N LEU A 86 -7.78 -15.33 2.49
CA LEU A 86 -6.59 -14.86 3.19
C LEU A 86 -5.45 -14.67 2.19
N THR A 87 -4.70 -13.58 2.33
CA THR A 87 -3.48 -13.34 1.55
C THR A 87 -2.49 -14.46 1.80
N LYS A 88 -1.85 -14.93 0.73
CA LYS A 88 -0.80 -15.95 0.81
C LYS A 88 0.33 -15.46 1.73
N PRO A 89 0.82 -16.29 2.68
CA PRO A 89 1.79 -15.85 3.69
C PRO A 89 3.03 -15.18 3.10
N GLU A 90 3.57 -15.74 2.01
CA GLU A 90 4.74 -15.21 1.32
C GLU A 90 4.50 -13.82 0.71
N VAL A 91 3.29 -13.55 0.22
CA VAL A 91 2.91 -12.25 -0.34
C VAL A 91 2.71 -11.22 0.77
N ALA A 92 2.10 -11.63 1.88
CA ALA A 92 1.94 -10.79 3.07
C ALA A 92 3.30 -10.38 3.66
N GLU A 93 4.21 -11.34 3.79
CA GLU A 93 5.57 -11.09 4.28
C GLU A 93 6.34 -10.15 3.34
N GLN A 94 6.31 -10.40 2.03
CA GLN A 94 6.96 -9.54 1.03
C GLN A 94 6.44 -8.11 1.07
N ALA A 95 5.11 -7.92 1.17
CA ALA A 95 4.52 -6.59 1.25
C ALA A 95 4.97 -5.85 2.52
N SER A 96 4.94 -6.52 3.67
CA SER A 96 5.37 -5.95 4.96
C SER A 96 6.85 -5.57 4.94
N GLN A 97 7.70 -6.50 4.51
CA GLN A 97 9.15 -6.27 4.43
C GLN A 97 9.50 -5.15 3.46
N TRP A 98 8.87 -5.11 2.29
CA TRP A 98 9.10 -4.03 1.33
C TRP A 98 8.68 -2.68 1.91
N THR A 99 7.53 -2.58 2.57
CA THR A 99 7.09 -1.33 3.20
C THR A 99 8.06 -0.88 4.28
N LEU A 100 8.48 -1.76 5.19
CA LEU A 100 9.42 -1.40 6.25
C LEU A 100 10.79 -0.99 5.69
N ALA A 101 11.27 -1.67 4.65
CA ALA A 101 12.56 -1.38 4.05
C ALA A 101 12.62 -0.07 3.24
N ASN A 102 11.48 0.44 2.77
CA ASN A 102 11.44 1.61 1.86
C ASN A 102 10.72 2.83 2.44
N LEU A 103 9.73 2.62 3.31
CA LEU A 103 8.79 3.66 3.74
C LEU A 103 8.76 3.87 5.26
N ASP A 104 9.50 3.07 6.03
CA ASP A 104 9.63 3.32 7.48
C ASP A 104 10.27 4.69 7.75
N ALA A 105 9.90 5.31 8.86
CA ALA A 105 10.44 6.60 9.28
C ALA A 105 11.96 6.55 9.46
N GLN A 106 12.51 5.43 9.93
CA GLN A 106 13.95 5.23 10.07
C GLN A 106 14.70 5.24 8.73
N VAL A 107 14.00 4.91 7.63
CA VAL A 107 14.53 4.97 6.26
C VAL A 107 14.30 6.35 5.65
N THR A 108 13.11 6.91 5.82
CA THR A 108 12.68 8.11 5.08
C THR A 108 13.07 9.43 5.75
N LEU A 109 13.14 9.51 7.09
CA LEU A 109 13.50 10.76 7.79
C LEU A 109 14.92 11.24 7.45
N PRO A 110 15.97 10.37 7.41
CA PRO A 110 17.30 10.83 7.00
C PRO A 110 17.35 11.38 5.57
N LEU A 111 16.55 10.81 4.66
CA LEU A 111 16.46 11.29 3.27
C LEU A 111 15.78 12.67 3.20
N LEU A 112 14.75 12.88 4.01
CA LEU A 112 14.10 14.17 4.13
C LEU A 112 15.08 15.24 4.66
N ASP A 113 15.83 14.92 5.72
CA ASP A 113 16.83 15.82 6.28
C ASP A 113 17.90 16.17 5.22
N GLN A 114 18.36 15.21 4.44
CA GLN A 114 19.31 15.45 3.36
C GLN A 114 18.75 16.43 2.31
N VAL A 115 17.50 16.24 1.88
CA VAL A 115 16.86 17.09 0.85
C VAL A 115 16.57 18.50 1.36
N VAL A 116 16.05 18.62 2.58
CA VAL A 116 15.57 19.90 3.13
C VAL A 116 16.71 20.72 3.74
N LEU A 117 17.65 20.06 4.44
CA LEU A 117 18.74 20.73 5.15
C LEU A 117 20.05 20.73 4.34
N GLY A 118 20.10 20.04 3.20
CA GLY A 118 21.27 20.03 2.31
C GLY A 118 22.41 19.10 2.75
N GLY A 119 22.19 18.24 3.74
CA GLY A 119 23.04 17.12 4.15
C GLY A 119 24.52 17.41 4.45
N SER A 120 24.86 17.55 5.73
CA SER A 120 26.14 17.12 6.35
C SER A 120 25.97 17.07 7.87
N GLN A 121 25.73 15.89 8.45
CA GLN A 121 26.11 15.53 9.82
C GLN A 121 26.72 14.13 9.80
#